data_AF-A0A949KPJ1-F1
#
_entry.id   AF-A0A949KPJ1-F1
#
_cell.length_a   1.000
_cell.length_b   1.000
_cell.length_c   1.000
_cell.angle_alpha   90.00
_cell.angle_beta   90.00
_cell.angle_gamma   90.00
#
_symmetry.space_group_name_H-M   'P 1'
#
loop_
_entity.id
_entity.type
_entity.pdbx_description
1 polymer ?
#
loop_
_entity_poly.entity_id
_entity_poly.type
_entity_poly.pdbx_seq_one_letter_code
_entity_poly.pdbx_strand_id
1 'polypeptide(L)'
;MKKAMKGIIAALILLAWTCPSLAGGDRELALAIYKSFKAGQALPLASKEMPGLTLAHAYGVQAALLAIFRSHMDHVAGFKAELTSKAVFSGGLGQVAFEVK
;
A
#
# COMPACT_ATOMS: atom_id res chain seq x y z
N MET A 1 10.90 14.06 37.22
CA MET A 1 10.34 14.24 35.86
C MET A 1 11.17 13.49 34.76
N LYS A 2 11.61 12.25 34.98
CA LYS A 2 12.49 11.52 34.02
C LYS A 2 11.89 10.21 33.45
N LYS A 3 10.70 9.79 33.90
CA LYS A 3 10.08 8.51 33.47
C LYS A 3 9.25 8.63 32.18
N ALA A 4 8.66 9.79 31.88
CA ALA A 4 7.84 9.98 30.69
C ALA A 4 8.64 10.00 29.37
N MET A 5 9.91 10.41 29.42
CA MET A 5 10.76 10.56 28.23
C MET A 5 11.18 9.22 27.62
N LYS A 6 11.30 8.16 28.44
CA LYS A 6 11.67 6.82 27.97
C LYS A 6 10.54 6.11 27.20
N GLY A 7 9.27 6.40 27.54
CA GLY A 7 8.11 5.81 26.86
C GLY A 7 7.94 6.33 25.43
N ILE A 8 8.25 7.61 25.20
CA ILE A 8 8.17 8.24 23.87
C ILE A 8 9.26 7.67 22.95
N ILE A 9 10.48 7.45 23.47
CA ILE A 9 11.59 6.88 22.69
C ILE A 9 11.28 5.42 22.30
N ALA A 10 10.71 4.62 23.21
CA ALA A 10 10.31 3.24 22.88
C ALA A 10 9.18 3.18 21.83
N ALA A 11 8.21 4.09 21.89
CA ALA A 11 7.15 4.20 20.89
C ALA A 11 7.68 4.65 19.52
N LEU A 12 8.65 5.58 19.48
CA LEU A 12 9.32 6.02 18.24
C LEU A 12 10.18 4.93 17.61
N ILE A 13 10.84 4.09 18.41
CA ILE A 13 11.66 2.97 17.90
C ILE A 13 10.76 1.85 17.35
N LEU A 14 9.59 1.60 17.96
CA LEU A 14 8.59 0.66 17.41
C LEU A 14 7.93 1.19 16.12
N LEU A 15 7.72 2.50 16.00
CA LEU A 15 7.28 3.15 14.77
C LEU A 15 8.36 3.12 13.67
N ALA A 16 9.64 3.17 14.03
CA ALA A 16 10.73 3.05 13.07
C ALA A 16 10.89 1.61 12.53
N TRP A 17 10.46 0.59 13.29
CA TRP A 17 10.53 -0.82 12.87
C TRP A 17 9.37 -1.31 12.01
N THR A 18 8.31 -0.50 11.87
CA THR A 18 7.20 -0.77 10.95
C THR A 18 7.24 0.12 9.71
N CYS A 19 8.24 1.00 9.60
CA CYS A 19 8.57 1.62 8.34
C CYS A 19 9.33 0.54 7.56
N PRO A 20 8.72 -0.12 6.54
CA PRO A 20 9.53 -0.89 5.62
C PRO A 20 10.55 0.11 5.10
N SER A 21 11.84 -0.12 5.35
CA SER A 21 12.89 0.72 4.80
C SER A 21 12.54 0.87 3.33
N LEU A 22 12.28 2.11 2.91
CA LEU A 22 12.00 2.44 1.52
C LEU A 22 13.19 1.86 0.74
N ALA A 23 13.06 0.65 0.23
CA ALA A 23 14.08 0.10 -0.63
C ALA A 23 14.12 1.08 -1.82
N GLY A 24 15.30 1.45 -2.31
CA GLY A 24 15.40 2.45 -3.38
C GLY A 24 14.42 2.20 -4.54
N GLY A 25 14.15 0.92 -4.84
CA GLY A 25 13.15 0.49 -5.83
C GLY A 25 11.69 0.81 -5.50
N ASP A 26 11.27 0.87 -4.23
CA ASP A 26 9.87 1.14 -3.86
C ASP A 26 9.48 2.57 -4.25
N ARG A 27 10.41 3.52 -4.07
CA ARG A 27 10.22 4.92 -4.45
C ARG A 27 10.19 5.09 -5.96
N GLU A 28 11.04 4.37 -6.69
CA GLU A 28 11.08 4.42 -8.16
C GLU A 28 9.79 3.86 -8.76
N LEU A 29 9.32 2.72 -8.25
CA LEU A 29 8.05 2.12 -8.67
C LEU A 29 6.87 3.04 -8.34
N ALA A 30 6.82 3.60 -7.14
CA ALA A 30 5.78 4.56 -6.76
C ALA A 30 5.80 5.81 -7.66
N LEU A 31 6.97 6.29 -8.07
CA LEU A 31 7.10 7.43 -8.98
C LEU A 31 6.65 7.08 -10.41
N ALA A 32 6.94 5.87 -10.89
CA ALA A 32 6.43 5.38 -12.17
C ALA A 32 4.90 5.23 -12.16
N ILE A 33 4.33 4.74 -11.05
CA ILE A 33 2.88 4.65 -10.84
C ILE A 33 2.26 6.06 -10.85
N TYR A 34 2.84 7.00 -10.10
CA TYR A 34 2.35 8.39 -10.05
C TYR A 34 2.36 9.06 -11.43
N LYS A 35 3.45 8.91 -12.21
CA LYS A 35 3.53 9.46 -13.57
C LYS A 35 2.46 8.88 -14.49
N SER A 36 2.28 7.56 -14.46
CA SER A 36 1.27 6.88 -15.27
C SER A 36 -0.15 7.32 -14.90
N PHE A 37 -0.42 7.47 -13.59
CA PHE A 37 -1.67 8.02 -13.08
C PHE A 37 -1.94 9.44 -13.60
N LYS A 38 -0.96 10.35 -13.50
CA LYS A 38 -1.11 11.73 -14.02
C LYS A 38 -1.27 11.78 -15.54
N ALA A 39 -0.69 10.82 -16.26
CA ALA A 39 -0.83 10.69 -17.71
C ALA A 39 -2.12 9.97 -18.15
N GLY A 40 -2.94 9.47 -17.22
CA GLY A 40 -4.14 8.68 -17.55
C GLY A 40 -3.81 7.34 -18.23
N GLN A 41 -2.61 6.81 -18.02
CA GLN A 41 -2.14 5.57 -18.65
C GLN A 41 -2.32 4.38 -17.71
N ALA A 42 -2.80 3.27 -18.27
CA ALA A 42 -2.88 2.01 -17.55
C ALA A 42 -1.47 1.45 -17.27
N LEU A 43 -1.26 0.96 -16.05
CA LEU A 43 -0.03 0.28 -15.68
C LEU A 43 -0.13 -1.21 -16.00
N PRO A 44 0.97 -1.85 -16.43
CA PRO A 44 1.03 -3.30 -16.48
C PRO A 44 0.87 -3.91 -15.08
N LEU A 45 0.42 -5.16 -15.01
CA LEU A 45 0.26 -5.89 -13.76
C LEU A 45 1.62 -6.05 -13.05
N ALA A 46 1.77 -5.41 -11.88
CA ALA A 46 3.02 -5.43 -11.12
C ALA A 46 3.51 -6.85 -10.77
N SER A 47 2.58 -7.79 -10.55
CA SER A 47 2.91 -9.20 -10.28
C SER A 47 3.52 -9.94 -11.47
N LYS A 48 3.34 -9.46 -12.70
CA LYS A 48 4.00 -10.02 -13.90
C LYS A 48 5.44 -9.53 -14.03
N GLU A 49 5.67 -8.27 -13.71
CA GLU A 49 6.98 -7.63 -13.79
C GLU A 49 7.87 -7.97 -12.58
N MET A 50 7.26 -8.28 -11.43
CA MET A 50 7.96 -8.55 -10.17
C MET A 50 7.58 -9.92 -9.61
N PRO A 51 8.18 -11.01 -10.13
CA PRO A 51 8.01 -12.34 -9.55
C PRO A 51 8.56 -12.34 -8.11
N GLY A 52 7.69 -12.61 -7.13
CA GLY A 52 8.03 -12.53 -5.71
C GLY A 52 7.49 -11.28 -5.00
N LEU A 53 6.60 -10.52 -5.64
CA LEU A 53 5.88 -9.41 -4.99
C LEU A 53 5.18 -9.88 -3.71
N THR A 54 5.68 -9.41 -2.57
CA THR A 54 5.08 -9.71 -1.26
C THR A 54 4.07 -8.65 -0.86
N LEU A 55 3.16 -9.00 0.05
CA LEU A 55 2.20 -8.05 0.62
C LEU A 55 2.92 -6.86 1.30
N ALA A 56 3.99 -7.14 2.04
CA ALA A 56 4.78 -6.11 2.72
C ALA A 56 5.40 -5.12 1.74
N HIS A 57 5.93 -5.62 0.62
CA HIS A 57 6.49 -4.79 -0.43
C HIS A 57 5.41 -3.94 -1.11
N ALA A 58 4.24 -4.52 -1.41
CA ALA A 58 3.11 -3.77 -1.98
C ALA A 58 2.68 -2.59 -1.08
N TYR A 59 2.62 -2.79 0.24
CA TYR A 59 2.34 -1.70 1.19
C TYR A 59 3.49 -0.69 1.29
N GLY A 60 4.74 -1.11 1.13
CA GLY A 60 5.89 -0.20 1.05
C GLY A 60 5.78 0.76 -0.14
N VAL A 61 5.42 0.24 -1.31
CA VAL A 61 5.17 1.04 -2.52
C VAL A 61 3.97 1.97 -2.32
N GLN A 62 2.89 1.51 -1.68
CA GLN A 62 1.72 2.34 -1.36
C GLN A 62 2.09 3.51 -0.44
N ALA A 63 2.92 3.28 0.58
CA ALA A 63 3.39 4.33 1.48
C ALA A 63 4.29 5.34 0.75
N ALA A 64 5.18 4.88 -0.14
CA ALA A 64 6.00 5.75 -0.98
C ALA A 64 5.14 6.61 -1.92
N LEU A 65 4.09 6.02 -2.51
CA LEU A 65 3.14 6.72 -3.36
C LEU A 65 2.38 7.81 -2.59
N LEU A 66 1.92 7.49 -1.37
CA LEU A 66 1.27 8.46 -0.49
C LEU A 66 2.18 9.66 -0.18
N ALA A 67 3.47 9.42 0.05
CA ALA A 67 4.44 10.49 0.26
C ALA A 67 4.61 11.39 -0.98
N ILE A 68 4.58 10.81 -2.18
CA ILE A 68 4.63 11.55 -3.45
C ILE A 68 3.37 12.41 -3.65
N PHE A 69 2.18 11.89 -3.38
CA PHE A 69 0.94 12.69 -3.46
C PHE A 69 0.97 13.87 -2.48
N ARG A 70 1.38 13.63 -1.23
CA ARG A 70 1.52 14.69 -0.22
C ARG A 70 2.53 15.76 -0.62
N SER A 71 3.63 15.40 -1.29
CA SER A 71 4.61 16.38 -1.76
C SER A 71 4.09 17.25 -2.92
N HIS A 72 3.02 16.83 -3.60
CA HIS A 72 2.37 17.60 -4.67
C HIS A 72 1.13 18.36 -4.18
N MET A 73 0.99 18.54 -2.86
CA MET A 73 -0.12 19.23 -2.18
C MET A 73 -1.50 18.56 -2.32
N ASP A 74 -1.54 17.27 -2.69
CA ASP A 74 -2.77 16.51 -2.60
C ASP A 74 -3.05 16.14 -1.13
N HIS A 75 -4.15 16.66 -0.60
CA HIS A 75 -4.58 16.35 0.76
C HIS A 75 -5.20 14.95 0.83
N VAL A 76 -4.75 14.16 1.80
CA VAL A 76 -5.31 12.83 2.08
C VAL A 76 -6.61 13.01 2.86
N ALA A 77 -7.75 12.85 2.19
CA ALA A 77 -9.08 13.01 2.80
C ALA A 77 -9.51 11.82 3.69
N GLY A 78 -8.88 10.65 3.52
CA GLY A 78 -9.20 9.46 4.29
C GLY A 78 -8.55 8.20 3.73
N PHE A 79 -8.89 7.06 4.32
CA PHE A 79 -8.45 5.74 3.89
C PHE A 79 -9.67 4.86 3.60
N LYS A 80 -9.55 3.98 2.61
CA LYS A 80 -10.61 3.06 2.21
C LYS A 80 -10.17 1.62 2.47
N ALA A 81 -11.07 0.81 3.04
CA ALA A 81 -10.89 -0.63 3.15
C ALA A 81 -11.73 -1.32 2.07
N GLU A 82 -11.12 -2.20 1.30
CA GLU A 82 -11.77 -3.00 0.25
C GLU A 82 -11.39 -4.48 0.42
N LEU A 83 -11.97 -5.35 -0.42
CA LEU A 83 -11.82 -6.81 -0.33
C LEU A 83 -12.31 -7.38 1.02
N THR A 84 -13.37 -6.76 1.57
CA THR A 84 -13.95 -7.13 2.88
C THR A 84 -14.93 -8.30 2.80
N SER A 85 -15.44 -8.61 1.61
CA SER A 85 -16.30 -9.77 1.37
C SER A 85 -15.49 -11.07 1.37
N LYS A 86 -15.99 -12.08 2.08
CA LYS A 86 -15.44 -13.43 1.99
C LYS A 86 -15.73 -13.99 0.60
N ALA A 87 -14.70 -14.42 -0.13
CA ALA A 87 -14.91 -15.09 -1.41
C ALA A 87 -15.59 -16.45 -1.17
N VAL A 88 -16.79 -16.63 -1.73
CA VAL A 88 -17.42 -17.96 -1.79
C VAL A 88 -16.84 -18.66 -3.02
N PHE A 89 -15.88 -19.55 -2.78
CA PHE A 89 -15.35 -20.41 -3.83
C PHE A 89 -16.31 -21.60 -3.99
N SER A 90 -17.34 -21.44 -4.82
CA SER A 90 -18.18 -22.58 -5.22
C SER A 90 -17.36 -23.42 -6.21
N GLY A 91 -16.73 -24.49 -5.71
CA GLY A 91 -16.14 -25.51 -6.56
C GLY A 91 -17.22 -26.08 -7.50
N GLY A 92 -17.08 -25.80 -8.79
CA GLY A 92 -18.00 -26.25 -9.83
C GLY A 92 -18.12 -25.21 -10.95
N LEU A 93 -17.32 -25.41 -12.00
CA LEU A 93 -17.43 -24.80 -13.33
C LEU A 93 -18.44 -23.63 -13.48
N GLY A 94 -17.92 -22.39 -13.43
CA GLY A 94 -18.34 -21.38 -14.40
C GLY A 94 -19.48 -20.41 -14.07
N GLN A 95 -19.80 -20.08 -12.81
CA GLN A 95 -20.69 -18.95 -12.55
C GLN A 95 -20.42 -18.26 -11.20
N VAL A 96 -19.95 -17.00 -11.26
CA VAL A 96 -19.89 -16.12 -10.09
C VAL A 96 -21.22 -15.37 -10.01
N ALA A 97 -22.14 -15.86 -9.18
CA ALA A 97 -23.34 -15.11 -8.79
C ALA A 97 -23.00 -14.27 -7.55
N PHE A 98 -23.16 -12.95 -7.64
CA PHE A 98 -23.06 -12.05 -6.49
C PHE A 98 -24.40 -12.04 -5.75
N GLU A 99 -24.42 -12.45 -4.48
CA GLU A 99 -25.56 -12.28 -3.60
C GLU A 99 -25.30 -11.07 -2.68
N VAL A 100 -26.16 -10.06 -2.79
CA VAL A 100 -26.18 -8.87 -1.93
C VAL A 100 -27.17 -9.13 -0.82
N LYS A 101 -26.74 -8.98 0.44
CA LYS A 101 -27.64 -8.96 1.60
C LYS A 101 -27.80 -7.54 2.12
#